data_AF-A0A4R2RLP7-F1
#
_entry.id   AF-A0A4R2RLP7-F1
#
_cell.length_a   1.000
_cell.length_b   1.000
_cell.length_c   1.000
_cell.angle_alpha   90.00
_cell.angle_beta   90.00
_cell.angle_gamma   90.00
#
_symmetry.space_group_name_H-M   'P 1'
#
loop_
_entity.id
_entity.type
_entity.pdbx_description
1 polymer ?
#
loop_
_entity_poly.entity_id
_entity_poly.type
_entity_poly.pdbx_seq_one_letter_code
_entity_poly.pdbx_strand_id
1 'polypeptide(L)'
;MAKPDNRADNVENIQSIIDHTMEAFHNAEDQIKAHGDQMSAQDLNNLKAKNERRKDALDGLRAEIKDEARYQAEAHDMTSSDIANQIADDGANQHASQQDRP
;
A
#
# COMPACT_ATOMS: atom_id res chain seq x y z
N MET A 1 10.44 8.34 -24.18
CA MET A 1 10.69 7.70 -22.87
C MET A 1 9.43 7.87 -22.05
N ALA A 2 8.76 6.78 -21.67
CA ALA A 2 7.66 6.85 -20.72
C ALA A 2 8.20 7.40 -19.40
N LYS A 3 7.49 8.36 -18.80
CA LYS A 3 7.82 8.77 -17.43
C LYS A 3 7.63 7.55 -16.53
N PRO A 4 8.53 7.29 -15.57
CA PRO A 4 8.26 6.31 -14.53
C PRO A 4 6.99 6.75 -13.80
N ASP A 5 6.02 5.85 -13.67
CA ASP A 5 4.85 6.11 -12.83
C ASP A 5 5.33 6.27 -11.38
N ASN A 6 4.91 7.37 -10.75
CA ASN A 6 5.19 7.60 -9.34
C ASN A 6 4.25 6.74 -8.49
N ARG A 7 4.80 5.71 -7.84
CA ARG A 7 4.06 4.75 -7.00
C ARG A 7 4.29 4.96 -5.50
N ALA A 8 4.88 6.10 -5.11
CA ALA A 8 5.30 6.34 -3.73
C ALA A 8 4.15 6.34 -2.72
N ASP A 9 2.96 6.81 -3.12
CA ASP A 9 1.77 6.96 -2.27
C ASP A 9 0.73 5.84 -2.45
N ASN A 10 0.97 4.88 -3.35
CA ASN A 10 0.01 3.83 -3.67
C ASN A 10 -0.37 2.97 -2.44
N VAL A 11 0.60 2.60 -1.58
CA VAL A 11 0.30 1.81 -0.36
C VAL A 11 -0.66 2.57 0.55
N GLU A 12 -0.40 3.86 0.77
CA GLU A 12 -1.22 4.71 1.65
C GLU A 12 -2.63 4.90 1.06
N ASN A 13 -2.72 5.14 -0.25
CA ASN A 13 -3.99 5.27 -0.95
C ASN A 13 -4.81 3.97 -0.86
N ILE A 14 -4.20 2.81 -1.10
CA ILE A 14 -4.91 1.52 -1.02
C ILE A 14 -5.34 1.23 0.42
N GLN A 15 -4.48 1.50 1.42
CA GLN A 15 -4.84 1.33 2.83
C GLN A 15 -6.05 2.20 3.21
N SER A 16 -6.06 3.46 2.77
CA SER A 16 -7.20 4.37 2.99
C SER A 16 -8.49 3.84 2.36
N ILE A 17 -8.43 3.28 1.15
CA ILE A 17 -9.59 2.65 0.51
C ILE A 17 -10.06 1.41 1.29
N ILE A 18 -9.14 0.58 1.78
CA ILE A 18 -9.46 -0.58 2.62
C ILE A 18 -10.20 -0.12 3.89
N ASP A 19 -9.67 0.88 4.59
CA ASP A 19 -10.24 1.38 5.85
C ASP A 19 -11.66 1.92 5.64
N HIS A 20 -11.85 2.78 4.62
CA HIS A 20 -13.18 3.29 4.27
C HIS A 20 -14.15 2.16 3.85
N THR A 21 -13.66 1.14 3.14
CA THR A 21 -14.49 0.01 2.70
C THR A 21 -14.92 -0.87 3.88
N MET A 22 -14.03 -1.09 4.84
CA MET A 22 -14.31 -1.79 6.09
C MET A 22 -15.31 -1.02 6.96
N GLU A 23 -15.14 0.30 7.09
CA GLU A 23 -16.09 1.15 7.79
C GLU A 23 -17.49 1.09 7.13
N ALA A 24 -17.56 1.23 5.81
CA ALA A 24 -18.80 1.15 5.06
C ALA A 24 -19.47 -0.24 5.16
N PHE A 25 -18.67 -1.29 5.30
CA PHE A 25 -19.14 -2.66 5.52
C PHE A 25 -19.78 -2.80 6.91
N HIS A 26 -19.05 -2.44 7.97
CA HIS A 26 -19.54 -2.53 9.36
C HIS A 26 -20.76 -1.63 9.58
N ASN A 27 -20.73 -0.40 9.08
CA ASN A 27 -21.86 0.51 9.18
C ASN A 27 -23.13 -0.09 8.54
N ALA A 28 -23.00 -0.75 7.39
CA ALA A 28 -24.14 -1.43 6.76
C ALA A 28 -24.62 -2.64 7.57
N GLU A 29 -23.72 -3.43 8.16
CA GLU A 29 -24.10 -4.54 9.04
C GLU A 29 -24.82 -4.04 10.30
N ASP A 30 -24.33 -2.97 10.92
CA ASP A 30 -24.95 -2.36 12.10
C ASP A 30 -26.34 -1.80 11.79
N GLN A 31 -26.51 -1.16 10.62
CA GLN A 31 -27.83 -0.71 10.16
C GLN A 31 -28.81 -1.87 9.98
N ILE A 32 -28.37 -2.97 9.37
CA ILE A 32 -29.19 -4.18 9.22
C ILE A 32 -29.52 -4.79 10.58
N LYS A 33 -28.56 -4.83 11.50
CA LYS A 33 -28.75 -5.40 12.84
C LYS A 33 -29.71 -4.56 13.69
N ALA A 34 -29.62 -3.23 13.60
CA ALA A 34 -30.43 -2.31 14.39
C ALA A 34 -31.84 -2.11 13.85
N HIS A 35 -32.02 -2.13 12.52
CA HIS A 35 -33.27 -1.72 11.86
C HIS A 35 -33.75 -2.68 10.77
N GLY A 36 -33.14 -3.86 10.62
CA GLY A 36 -33.42 -4.77 9.51
C GLY A 36 -34.84 -5.36 9.48
N ASP A 37 -35.52 -5.39 10.63
CA ASP A 37 -36.93 -5.78 10.76
C ASP A 37 -37.90 -4.70 10.25
N GLN A 38 -37.48 -3.44 10.28
CA GLN A 38 -38.23 -2.28 9.79
C GLN A 38 -37.94 -1.96 8.32
N MET A 39 -36.87 -2.53 7.75
CA MET A 39 -36.47 -2.33 6.36
C MET A 39 -37.36 -3.10 5.38
N SER A 40 -37.52 -2.55 4.17
CA SER A 40 -38.11 -3.30 3.07
C SER A 40 -37.20 -4.47 2.68
N ALA A 41 -37.80 -5.56 2.18
CA ALA A 41 -37.02 -6.71 1.70
C ALA A 41 -36.03 -6.31 0.59
N GLN A 42 -36.40 -5.35 -0.26
CA GLN A 42 -35.54 -4.83 -1.32
C GLN A 42 -34.32 -4.10 -0.75
N ASP A 43 -34.51 -3.22 0.23
CA ASP A 43 -33.41 -2.46 0.85
C ASP A 43 -32.46 -3.38 1.61
N LEU A 44 -33.02 -4.35 2.36
CA LEU A 44 -32.24 -5.35 3.07
C LEU A 44 -31.36 -6.18 2.11
N ASN A 45 -31.95 -6.64 1.00
CA ASN A 45 -31.20 -7.40 -0.02
C ASN A 45 -30.13 -6.53 -0.70
N ASN A 46 -30.43 -5.27 -0.98
CA ASN A 46 -29.48 -4.34 -1.58
C ASN A 46 -28.28 -4.06 -0.66
N LEU A 47 -28.51 -3.87 0.64
CA LEU A 47 -27.45 -3.68 1.63
C LEU A 47 -26.57 -4.93 1.75
N LYS A 48 -27.18 -6.12 1.84
CA LYS A 48 -26.45 -7.39 1.86
C LYS A 48 -25.62 -7.58 0.59
N ALA A 49 -26.20 -7.36 -0.59
CA ALA A 49 -25.49 -7.48 -1.86
C ALA A 49 -24.35 -6.46 -2.00
N LYS A 50 -24.50 -5.24 -1.48
CA LYS A 50 -23.39 -4.26 -1.40
C LYS A 50 -22.28 -4.77 -0.50
N ASN A 51 -22.61 -5.35 0.66
CA ASN A 51 -21.62 -5.90 1.57
C ASN A 51 -20.88 -7.10 1.01
N GLU A 52 -21.55 -7.99 0.26
CA GLU A 52 -20.85 -9.08 -0.44
C GLU A 52 -19.84 -8.54 -1.46
N ARG A 53 -20.22 -7.56 -2.28
CA ARG A 53 -19.26 -6.94 -3.21
C ARG A 53 -18.10 -6.22 -2.51
N ARG A 54 -18.32 -5.68 -1.31
CA ARG A 54 -17.24 -5.10 -0.50
C ARG A 54 -16.24 -6.16 -0.04
N LYS A 55 -16.70 -7.36 0.34
CA LYS A 55 -15.80 -8.47 0.68
C LYS A 55 -14.91 -8.83 -0.51
N ASP A 56 -15.51 -8.99 -1.69
CA ASP A 56 -14.76 -9.28 -2.93
C ASP A 56 -13.74 -8.16 -3.24
N ALA A 57 -14.15 -6.89 -3.10
CA ALA A 57 -13.27 -5.75 -3.29
C ALA A 57 -12.11 -5.73 -2.30
N LEU A 58 -12.36 -6.02 -1.02
CA LEU A 58 -11.33 -6.08 0.02
C LEU A 58 -10.28 -7.16 -0.27
N ASP A 59 -10.69 -8.31 -0.80
CA ASP A 59 -9.75 -9.37 -1.16
C ASP A 59 -8.83 -8.95 -2.31
N GLY A 60 -9.36 -8.22 -3.30
CA GLY A 60 -8.56 -7.60 -4.36
C GLY A 60 -7.58 -6.55 -3.81
N LEU A 61 -8.06 -5.63 -2.98
CA LEU A 61 -7.25 -4.56 -2.38
C LEU A 61 -6.14 -5.12 -1.48
N ARG A 62 -6.40 -6.22 -0.77
CA ARG A 62 -5.41 -6.92 0.06
C ARG A 62 -4.28 -7.53 -0.76
N ALA A 63 -4.58 -8.06 -1.95
CA ALA A 63 -3.55 -8.53 -2.87
C ALA A 63 -2.72 -7.35 -3.39
N GLU A 64 -3.40 -6.27 -3.81
CA GLU A 64 -2.75 -5.09 -4.40
C GLU A 64 -1.82 -4.37 -3.42
N ILE A 65 -2.28 -4.13 -2.18
CA ILE A 65 -1.43 -3.48 -1.16
C ILE A 65 -0.19 -4.31 -0.83
N LYS A 66 -0.30 -5.65 -0.86
CA LYS A 66 0.82 -6.54 -0.61
C LYS A 66 1.87 -6.44 -1.71
N ASP A 67 1.43 -6.39 -2.96
CA ASP A 67 2.33 -6.26 -4.11
C ASP A 67 2.99 -4.88 -4.14
N GLU A 68 2.25 -3.82 -3.80
CA GLU A 68 2.82 -2.48 -3.69
C GLU A 68 3.81 -2.37 -2.51
N ALA A 69 3.48 -2.92 -1.34
CA ALA A 69 4.39 -2.92 -0.19
C ALA A 69 5.69 -3.68 -0.50
N ARG A 70 5.62 -4.79 -1.25
CA ARG A 70 6.80 -5.51 -1.74
C ARG A 70 7.63 -4.68 -2.69
N TYR A 71 6.98 -4.02 -3.66
CA TYR A 71 7.67 -3.13 -4.59
C TYR A 71 8.43 -2.01 -3.85
N GLN A 72 7.82 -1.39 -2.85
CA GLN A 72 8.48 -0.37 -2.03
C GLN A 72 9.65 -0.93 -1.20
N ALA A 73 9.50 -2.13 -0.63
CA ALA A 73 10.57 -2.78 0.12
C ALA A 73 11.77 -3.14 -0.77
N GLU A 74 11.52 -3.70 -1.96
CA GLU A 74 12.55 -4.02 -2.96
C GLU A 74 13.26 -2.76 -3.47
N ALA A 75 12.52 -1.68 -3.71
CA ALA A 75 13.10 -0.39 -4.07
C ALA A 75 14.01 0.17 -2.96
N HIS A 76 13.59 0.06 -1.69
CA HIS A 76 14.39 0.49 -0.55
C HIS A 76 15.68 -0.33 -0.37
N ASP A 77 15.61 -1.65 -0.58
CA ASP A 77 16.76 -2.55 -0.50
C ASP A 77 17.81 -2.23 -1.57
N MET A 78 17.37 -2.03 -2.81
CA MET A 78 18.26 -1.61 -3.92
C MET A 78 18.94 -0.27 -3.62
N THR A 79 18.21 0.69 -3.07
CA THR A 79 18.78 2.00 -2.66
C THR A 79 19.83 1.86 -1.55
N SER A 80 19.60 0.93 -0.61
CA SER A 80 20.54 0.68 0.50
C SER A 80 21.83 0.01 0.00
N SER A 81 21.71 -0.91 -0.98
CA SER A 81 22.86 -1.53 -1.63
C SER A 81 23.68 -0.51 -2.44
N ASP A 82 23.03 0.40 -3.16
CA ASP A 82 23.72 1.44 -3.94
C ASP A 82 24.52 2.38 -3.04
N ILE A 83 23.96 2.78 -1.88
CA ILE A 83 24.65 3.59 -0.87
C ILE A 83 25.85 2.83 -0.29
N ALA A 84 25.70 1.54 0.01
CA ALA A 84 26.79 0.73 0.57
C ALA A 84 27.98 0.60 -0.40
N ASN A 85 27.71 0.41 -1.69
CA ASN A 85 28.75 0.34 -2.72
C ASN A 85 29.45 1.70 -2.92
N GLN A 86 28.70 2.82 -2.91
CA GLN A 86 29.28 4.16 -3.03
C GLN A 86 30.23 4.48 -1.86
N ILE A 87 29.88 4.10 -0.63
CA ILE A 87 30.74 4.28 0.55
C ILE A 87 32.02 3.44 0.44
N ALA A 88 31.93 2.23 -0.11
CA ALA A 88 33.10 1.36 -0.32
C ALA A 88 34.09 1.94 -1.34
N ASP A 89 33.59 2.55 -2.43
CA ASP A 89 34.43 3.20 -3.44
C ASP A 89 35.07 4.50 -2.92
N ASP A 90 34.33 5.31 -2.15
CA ASP A 90 34.85 6.56 -1.59
C ASP A 90 35.91 6.31 -0.48
N GLY A 91 35.80 5.21 0.26
CA GLY A 91 36.81 4.78 1.24
C GLY A 91 38.16 4.38 0.61
N ALA A 92 38.15 3.89 -0.64
CA ALA A 92 39.36 3.56 -1.38
C ALA A 92 40.09 4.80 -1.93
N ASN A 93 39.38 5.90 -2.18
CA ASN A 93 39.94 7.11 -2.79
C ASN A 93 40.55 8.11 -1.77
N GLN A 94 40.33 7.94 -0.46
CA GLN A 94 40.89 8.85 0.56
C GLN A 94 42.32 8.52 1.03
N HIS A 95 42.90 7.38 0.62
CA HIS A 95 44.26 6.99 1.03
C HIS A 95 45.38 7.40 0.06
N ALA A 96 45.07 7.99 -1.10
CA ALA A 96 46.07 8.30 -2.13
C ALA A 96 46.68 9.72 -2.06
N SER A 97 46.25 10.58 -1.12
CA SER A 97 46.60 12.02 -1.13
C SER A 97 47.61 12.47 -0.08
N GLN A 98 48.35 11.55 0.58
CA GLN A 98 49.41 11.89 1.54
C GLN A 98 50.72 11.14 1.30
N GLN A 99 51.18 11.04 0.06
CA GLN A 99 52.58 10.75 -0.25
C GLN A 99 52.99 11.59 -1.46
N ASP A 100 53.51 12.77 -1.17
CA ASP A 100 54.51 13.50 -1.96
C ASP A 100 54.41 14.98 -1.62
N ARG A 101 55.20 15.40 -0.64
CA ARG A 101 55.79 16.74 -0.64
C ARG A 101 57.27 16.60 -0.28
N PRO A 102 58.19 17.09 -1.12
CA PRO A 102 59.61 17.12 -0.82
C PRO A 102 59.94 18.08 0.34
#